data_AF-A0A2J9DZW5-F1
#
_entry.id   AF-A0A2J9DZW5-F1
#
_cell.length_a   1.000
_cell.length_b   1.000
_cell.length_c   1.000
_cell.angle_alpha   90.00
_cell.angle_beta   90.00
_cell.angle_gamma   90.00
#
_symmetry.space_group_name_H-M   'P 1'
#
loop_
_entity.id
_entity.type
_entity.pdbx_description
1 polymer ?
#
loop_
_entity_poly.entity_id
_entity_poly.type
_entity_poly.pdbx_seq_one_letter_code
_entity_poly.pdbx_strand_id
1 'polypeptide(L)'
;MHNKNNRRTKKPNKHKILSFKQRILNSLRPNKRAESKKNDNNKSQKSRLKSTKSNKKYPEKVRDQSAFIIKLTTVFIPYVLVGIVSITLCILCRYLFDIRWDVLDISELWWDFIIPIVITTALLVILLRPRYTFLKIGSASNSATIIFVIMIISIILPAMMGQAYLLDRMTNIVNVQTIGEVAQYPDETHFKVNADQQVDPKQFSYIVNYRETKSRYDFFKKDYEMTLFVVAPFKEATNIWLTGFYDRSISYSLSEQQQLDEANAFFRQSKADFFKHNNQNVKFYKKQENISSSSQSVYMKAIKSSSVPITTKPILLKPYYISQQELMANTLRSFFYLYFIGLAMTALIVFSAKIDINYDVSH
;
A
#
# COMPACT_ATOMS: atom_id res chain seq x y z
N MET A 1 43.91 58.19 -33.71
CA MET A 1 42.78 58.15 -34.67
C MET A 1 41.92 56.93 -34.32
N HIS A 2 40.59 56.98 -34.16
CA HIS A 2 39.52 57.21 -35.17
C HIS A 2 39.41 56.03 -36.18
N ASN A 3 38.26 55.44 -36.57
CA ASN A 3 36.88 55.27 -36.01
C ASN A 3 36.06 54.36 -36.99
N LYS A 4 34.89 53.84 -36.58
CA LYS A 4 33.80 53.18 -37.39
C LYS A 4 34.08 51.74 -37.86
N ASN A 5 33.24 50.74 -37.51
CA ASN A 5 31.84 50.42 -37.95
C ASN A 5 31.81 49.96 -39.44
N ASN A 6 31.08 48.94 -39.89
CA ASN A 6 29.78 48.30 -39.57
C ASN A 6 29.89 46.77 -39.88
N ARG A 7 28.99 45.77 -39.69
CA ARG A 7 27.63 45.42 -39.15
C ARG A 7 27.60 43.85 -39.18
N ARG A 8 26.63 42.97 -38.84
CA ARG A 8 25.27 42.85 -38.23
C ARG A 8 25.09 41.31 -37.95
N THR A 9 24.17 40.70 -37.18
CA THR A 9 23.46 40.92 -35.89
C THR A 9 22.59 39.67 -35.60
N LYS A 10 22.61 39.06 -34.40
CA LYS A 10 21.49 38.24 -33.86
C LYS A 10 21.41 38.35 -32.32
N LYS A 11 20.21 38.50 -31.77
CA LYS A 11 19.92 38.61 -30.32
C LYS A 11 19.34 37.29 -29.77
N PRO A 12 19.49 37.01 -28.46
CA PRO A 12 18.74 35.95 -27.77
C PRO A 12 17.29 36.36 -27.52
N ASN A 13 16.40 35.43 -27.14
CA ASN A 13 15.13 35.78 -26.51
C ASN A 13 14.60 34.73 -25.51
N LYS A 14 14.22 35.16 -24.30
CA LYS A 14 13.86 34.32 -23.13
C LYS A 14 12.41 33.79 -23.16
N HIS A 15 11.85 33.52 -24.34
CA HIS A 15 10.39 33.61 -24.54
C HIS A 15 9.55 32.36 -24.22
N LYS A 16 10.15 31.21 -23.87
CA LYS A 16 9.39 29.95 -23.59
C LYS A 16 9.02 29.71 -22.12
N ILE A 17 9.85 30.11 -21.15
CA ILE A 17 9.64 29.78 -19.72
C ILE A 17 8.50 30.59 -19.09
N LEU A 18 8.23 31.81 -19.59
CA LEU A 18 7.10 32.65 -19.16
C LEU A 18 5.71 32.08 -19.49
N SER A 19 5.61 31.09 -20.38
CA SER A 19 4.33 30.61 -20.93
C SER A 19 3.46 29.78 -19.97
N PHE A 20 4.05 29.21 -18.91
CA PHE A 20 3.31 28.33 -17.99
C PHE A 20 2.70 29.10 -16.81
N LYS A 21 3.48 29.95 -16.12
CA LYS A 21 2.99 30.79 -15.01
C LYS A 21 1.80 31.68 -15.42
N GLN A 22 1.84 32.23 -16.64
CA GLN A 22 0.78 33.10 -17.16
C GLN A 22 -0.57 32.38 -17.37
N ARG A 23 -0.57 31.06 -17.56
CA ARG A 23 -1.81 30.27 -17.76
C ARG A 23 -2.57 30.01 -16.45
N ILE A 24 -1.87 29.95 -15.32
CA ILE A 24 -2.47 29.70 -14.01
C ILE A 24 -3.16 30.97 -13.46
N LEU A 25 -2.60 32.16 -13.68
CA LEU A 25 -3.22 33.40 -13.17
C LEU A 25 -4.54 33.79 -13.88
N ASN A 26 -4.77 33.32 -15.11
CA ASN A 26 -5.95 33.71 -15.88
C ASN A 26 -7.22 32.87 -15.60
N SER A 27 -7.14 31.81 -14.79
CA SER A 27 -8.32 30.99 -14.43
C SER A 27 -9.07 31.49 -13.19
N LEU A 28 -8.58 32.53 -12.51
CA LEU A 28 -9.09 33.00 -11.21
C LEU A 28 -9.55 34.47 -11.25
N ARG A 29 -10.59 34.76 -12.03
CA ARG A 29 -11.42 35.96 -11.86
C ARG A 29 -12.92 35.62 -11.90
N PRO A 30 -13.76 36.27 -11.07
CA PRO A 30 -15.14 35.86 -10.88
C PRO A 30 -16.07 36.31 -12.01
N ASN A 31 -16.97 35.43 -12.45
CA ASN A 31 -18.03 35.78 -13.40
C ASN A 31 -19.31 36.18 -12.65
N LYS A 32 -19.67 37.47 -12.71
CA LYS A 32 -20.98 37.95 -12.24
C LYS A 32 -22.04 37.72 -13.33
N ARG A 33 -22.92 36.74 -13.16
CA ARG A 33 -24.25 36.76 -13.80
C ARG A 33 -25.24 35.90 -13.03
N ALA A 34 -26.25 36.55 -12.45
CA ALA A 34 -27.40 35.93 -11.82
C ALA A 34 -28.64 36.78 -12.13
N GLU A 35 -29.24 36.55 -13.29
CA GLU A 35 -30.56 37.06 -13.65
C GLU A 35 -31.41 35.89 -14.17
N SER A 36 -32.52 35.62 -13.48
CA SER A 36 -33.69 34.97 -14.05
C SER A 36 -34.89 35.29 -13.16
N LYS A 37 -35.94 35.88 -13.75
CA LYS A 37 -37.21 36.16 -13.08
C LYS A 37 -38.28 35.18 -13.59
N LYS A 38 -38.96 34.51 -12.67
CA LYS A 38 -40.41 34.21 -12.71
C LYS A 38 -40.80 33.64 -11.33
N ASN A 39 -41.62 34.30 -10.52
CA ASN A 39 -43.05 34.63 -10.63
C ASN A 39 -44.00 33.45 -10.35
N ASP A 40 -44.88 33.73 -9.37
CA ASP A 40 -46.29 33.35 -9.26
C ASP A 40 -46.72 31.96 -8.74
N ASN A 41 -47.32 32.04 -7.55
CA ASN A 41 -48.61 31.45 -7.17
C ASN A 41 -48.78 29.92 -7.20
N ASN A 42 -48.83 29.33 -6.01
CA ASN A 42 -50.13 29.24 -5.33
C ASN A 42 -50.06 28.98 -3.82
N LYS A 43 -51.00 29.57 -3.07
CA LYS A 43 -51.37 29.18 -1.69
C LYS A 43 -52.81 28.67 -1.72
N SER A 44 -53.04 27.43 -1.30
CA SER A 44 -54.40 26.91 -1.05
C SER A 44 -54.42 26.01 0.20
N GLN A 45 -55.59 25.93 0.84
CA GLN A 45 -55.79 25.25 2.14
C GLN A 45 -55.49 23.73 2.05
N LYS A 46 -54.97 23.04 3.06
CA LYS A 46 -55.39 22.93 4.47
C LYS A 46 -56.76 22.24 4.68
N SER A 47 -56.84 20.94 4.39
CA SER A 47 -57.80 19.99 4.98
C SER A 47 -57.08 18.68 5.34
N ARG A 48 -56.91 18.37 6.63
CA ARG A 48 -57.78 17.47 7.42
C ARG A 48 -57.88 16.03 6.86
N LEU A 49 -56.94 15.18 7.28
CA LEU A 49 -57.22 13.76 7.55
C LEU A 49 -56.46 13.35 8.81
N LYS A 50 -57.18 13.30 9.95
CA LYS A 50 -56.62 12.94 11.25
C LYS A 50 -56.72 11.42 11.46
N SER A 51 -55.56 10.78 11.48
CA SER A 51 -55.13 9.80 12.50
C SER A 51 -56.15 8.77 13.06
N THR A 52 -55.88 7.49 12.78
CA THR A 52 -55.81 6.41 13.80
C THR A 52 -54.94 5.25 13.31
N LYS A 53 -53.60 5.40 13.37
CA LYS A 53 -52.70 4.23 13.44
C LYS A 53 -52.31 4.02 14.90
N SER A 54 -52.67 2.86 15.44
CA SER A 54 -52.40 2.46 16.83
C SER A 54 -50.89 2.38 17.05
N ASN A 55 -50.33 3.38 17.74
CA ASN A 55 -48.91 3.45 18.01
C ASN A 55 -48.60 2.71 19.33
N LYS A 56 -48.57 1.37 19.29
CA LYS A 56 -48.14 0.54 20.42
C LYS A 56 -46.70 0.91 20.80
N LYS A 57 -46.56 1.79 21.80
CA LYS A 57 -45.29 2.31 22.29
C LYS A 57 -44.61 1.27 23.17
N TYR A 58 -44.06 0.23 22.54
CA TYR A 58 -43.20 -0.75 23.20
C TYR A 58 -42.05 -0.03 23.95
N PRO A 59 -41.64 -0.54 25.13
CA PRO A 59 -40.59 0.09 25.93
C PRO A 59 -39.28 0.17 25.14
N GLU A 60 -38.72 1.38 25.09
CA GLU A 60 -37.60 1.77 24.22
C GLU A 60 -36.37 0.86 24.39
N LYS A 61 -36.10 0.46 25.65
CA LYS A 61 -35.04 -0.49 26.03
C LYS A 61 -35.17 -1.88 25.36
N VAL A 62 -36.38 -2.36 25.08
CA VAL A 62 -36.64 -3.65 24.42
C VAL A 62 -36.51 -3.53 22.90
N ARG A 63 -36.81 -2.36 22.33
CA ARG A 63 -36.54 -2.06 20.91
C ARG A 63 -35.04 -2.02 20.62
N ASP A 64 -34.25 -1.47 21.54
CA ASP A 64 -32.80 -1.38 21.35
C ASP A 64 -32.11 -2.75 21.49
N GLN A 65 -32.49 -3.54 22.50
CA GLN A 65 -31.99 -4.92 22.67
C GLN A 65 -32.30 -5.83 21.46
N SER A 66 -33.52 -5.75 20.92
CA SER A 66 -33.88 -6.52 19.72
C SER A 66 -33.13 -6.05 18.46
N ALA A 67 -32.93 -4.73 18.29
CA ALA A 67 -32.10 -4.18 17.21
C ALA A 67 -30.62 -4.62 17.31
N PHE A 68 -30.06 -4.70 18.53
CA PHE A 68 -28.70 -5.20 18.75
C PHE A 68 -28.56 -6.67 18.34
N ILE A 69 -29.48 -7.54 18.78
CA ILE A 69 -29.47 -8.97 18.45
C ILE A 69 -29.57 -9.17 16.92
N ILE A 70 -30.48 -8.46 16.25
CA ILE A 70 -30.64 -8.54 14.78
C ILE A 70 -29.33 -8.15 14.06
N LYS A 71 -28.66 -7.07 14.48
CA LYS A 71 -27.35 -6.68 13.91
C LYS A 71 -26.28 -7.75 14.12
N LEU A 72 -26.24 -8.33 15.31
CA LEU A 72 -25.27 -9.36 15.69
C LEU A 72 -25.46 -10.64 14.86
N THR A 73 -26.68 -11.17 14.78
CA THR A 73 -26.96 -12.46 14.12
C THR A 73 -27.10 -12.36 12.60
N THR A 74 -27.74 -11.30 12.09
CA THR A 74 -27.97 -11.15 10.64
C THR A 74 -26.73 -10.62 9.92
N VAL A 75 -25.90 -9.80 10.56
CA VAL A 75 -24.80 -9.09 9.88
C VAL A 75 -23.42 -9.46 10.44
N PHE A 76 -23.18 -9.27 11.74
CA PHE A 76 -21.82 -9.36 12.28
C PHE A 76 -21.28 -10.80 12.35
N ILE A 77 -22.05 -11.76 12.84
CA ILE A 77 -21.64 -13.18 12.87
C ILE A 77 -21.42 -13.73 11.45
N PRO A 78 -22.31 -13.50 10.46
CA PRO A 78 -22.05 -13.86 9.07
C PRO A 78 -20.80 -13.18 8.48
N TYR A 79 -20.52 -11.91 8.82
CA TYR A 79 -19.29 -11.23 8.42
C TYR A 79 -18.04 -11.92 8.98
N VAL A 80 -18.03 -12.29 10.27
CA VAL A 80 -16.91 -13.04 10.88
C VAL A 80 -16.68 -14.37 10.16
N LEU A 81 -17.74 -15.13 9.89
CA LEU A 81 -17.66 -16.41 9.18
C LEU A 81 -17.14 -16.24 7.74
N VAL A 82 -17.66 -15.26 6.98
CA VAL A 82 -17.17 -14.94 5.62
C VAL A 82 -15.71 -14.49 5.67
N GLY A 83 -15.27 -13.75 6.68
CA GLY A 83 -13.87 -13.38 6.87
C GLY A 83 -12.95 -14.58 7.08
N ILE A 84 -13.33 -15.51 7.96
CA ILE A 84 -12.58 -16.76 8.18
C ILE A 84 -12.49 -17.56 6.88
N VAL A 85 -13.62 -17.80 6.21
CA VAL A 85 -13.66 -18.55 4.94
C VAL A 85 -12.82 -17.87 3.85
N SER A 86 -12.87 -16.53 3.74
CA SER A 86 -12.08 -15.78 2.76
C SER A 86 -10.58 -15.92 3.00
N ILE A 87 -10.13 -15.76 4.26
CA ILE A 87 -8.72 -15.91 4.65
C ILE A 87 -8.25 -17.35 4.39
N THR A 88 -9.01 -18.36 4.85
CA THR A 88 -8.69 -19.78 4.62
C THR A 88 -8.61 -20.10 3.13
N LEU A 89 -9.52 -19.56 2.30
CA LEU A 89 -9.49 -19.79 0.86
C LEU A 89 -8.29 -19.09 0.19
N CYS A 90 -7.93 -17.87 0.59
CA CYS A 90 -6.74 -17.18 0.05
C CYS A 90 -5.42 -17.92 0.37
N ILE A 91 -5.33 -18.51 1.57
CA ILE A 91 -4.20 -19.35 2.00
C ILE A 91 -4.20 -20.69 1.24
N LEU A 92 -5.36 -21.35 1.12
CA LEU A 92 -5.50 -22.63 0.44
C LEU A 92 -5.23 -22.52 -1.07
N CYS A 93 -5.72 -21.48 -1.74
CA CYS A 93 -5.45 -21.24 -3.16
C CYS A 93 -3.95 -21.06 -3.41
N ARG A 94 -3.24 -20.27 -2.59
CA ARG A 94 -1.78 -20.16 -2.70
C ARG A 94 -1.11 -21.49 -2.44
N TYR A 95 -1.45 -22.19 -1.35
CA TYR A 95 -0.85 -23.49 -1.05
C TYR A 95 -1.01 -24.49 -2.20
N LEU A 96 -2.19 -24.57 -2.83
CA LEU A 96 -2.45 -25.52 -3.91
C LEU A 96 -1.75 -25.14 -5.23
N PHE A 97 -1.94 -23.91 -5.72
CA PHE A 97 -1.51 -23.54 -7.07
C PHE A 97 -0.08 -22.98 -7.16
N ASP A 98 0.37 -22.26 -6.13
CA ASP A 98 1.73 -21.71 -5.99
C ASP A 98 2.65 -22.84 -5.49
N ILE A 99 2.43 -23.32 -4.25
CA ILE A 99 3.40 -24.16 -3.53
C ILE A 99 3.31 -25.65 -3.87
N ARG A 100 2.10 -26.22 -4.03
CA ARG A 100 1.93 -27.68 -4.14
C ARG A 100 1.98 -28.20 -5.58
N TRP A 101 1.58 -27.39 -6.55
CA TRP A 101 1.52 -27.78 -7.96
C TRP A 101 2.54 -27.08 -8.86
N ASP A 102 3.03 -25.89 -8.51
CA ASP A 102 3.97 -25.10 -9.33
C ASP A 102 3.48 -24.88 -10.79
N VAL A 103 2.15 -24.82 -10.96
CA VAL A 103 1.48 -24.70 -12.27
C VAL A 103 1.30 -23.24 -12.69
N LEU A 104 1.40 -22.30 -11.74
CA LEU A 104 1.09 -20.89 -11.93
C LEU A 104 2.28 -19.99 -11.57
N ASP A 105 3.24 -19.86 -12.50
CA ASP A 105 4.24 -18.78 -12.50
C ASP A 105 3.54 -17.43 -12.70
N ILE A 106 3.03 -16.89 -11.58
CA ILE A 106 2.37 -15.59 -11.51
C ILE A 106 3.12 -14.75 -10.47
N SER A 107 3.68 -13.63 -10.92
CA SER A 107 4.44 -12.70 -10.10
C SER A 107 3.76 -12.36 -8.77
N GLU A 108 4.56 -12.20 -7.70
CA GLU A 108 4.14 -11.99 -6.30
C GLU A 108 2.97 -11.00 -6.12
N LEU A 109 2.89 -9.95 -6.95
CA LEU A 109 1.82 -8.95 -6.95
C LEU A 109 0.41 -9.56 -7.01
N TRP A 110 0.21 -10.65 -7.75
CA TRP A 110 -1.11 -11.29 -7.86
C TRP A 110 -1.43 -12.12 -6.62
N TRP A 111 -0.47 -12.91 -6.14
CA TRP A 111 -0.62 -13.72 -4.94
C TRP A 111 -0.84 -12.87 -3.69
N ASP A 112 -0.02 -11.83 -3.51
CA ASP A 112 0.01 -10.99 -2.30
C ASP A 112 -1.10 -9.93 -2.27
N PHE A 113 -1.63 -9.49 -3.43
CA PHE A 113 -2.62 -8.41 -3.49
C PHE A 113 -3.87 -8.77 -4.28
N ILE A 114 -3.75 -9.12 -5.57
CA ILE A 114 -4.93 -9.22 -6.45
C ILE A 114 -5.86 -10.37 -6.03
N ILE A 115 -5.31 -11.54 -5.69
CA ILE A 115 -6.10 -12.71 -5.31
C ILE A 115 -6.84 -12.49 -3.98
N PRO A 116 -6.20 -11.98 -2.89
CA PRO A 116 -6.90 -11.51 -1.69
C PRO A 116 -8.01 -10.49 -1.95
N ILE A 117 -7.77 -9.50 -2.82
CA ILE A 117 -8.79 -8.51 -3.20
C ILE A 117 -9.99 -9.18 -3.87
N VAL A 118 -9.75 -10.01 -4.90
CA VAL A 118 -10.81 -10.62 -5.72
C VAL A 118 -11.63 -11.64 -4.91
N ILE A 119 -10.97 -12.56 -4.19
CA ILE A 119 -11.66 -13.59 -3.39
C ILE A 119 -12.51 -12.95 -2.30
N THR A 120 -11.94 -12.03 -1.52
CA THR A 120 -12.64 -11.34 -0.42
C THR A 120 -13.84 -10.54 -0.94
N THR A 121 -13.65 -9.80 -2.03
CA THR A 121 -14.72 -8.99 -2.64
C THR A 121 -15.84 -9.88 -3.16
N ALA A 122 -15.52 -10.98 -3.88
CA ALA A 122 -16.52 -11.90 -4.40
C ALA A 122 -17.35 -12.56 -3.30
N LEU A 123 -16.70 -13.08 -2.25
CA LEU A 123 -17.39 -13.72 -1.13
C LEU A 123 -18.29 -12.75 -0.35
N LEU A 124 -17.85 -11.51 -0.12
CA LEU A 124 -18.69 -10.49 0.51
C LEU A 124 -19.88 -10.07 -0.38
N VAL A 125 -19.69 -9.94 -1.69
CA VAL A 125 -20.77 -9.61 -2.65
C VAL A 125 -21.82 -10.72 -2.74
N ILE A 126 -21.40 -11.99 -2.68
CA ILE A 126 -22.31 -13.14 -2.80
C ILE A 126 -23.02 -13.42 -1.46
N LEU A 127 -22.27 -13.51 -0.35
CA LEU A 127 -22.79 -14.05 0.92
C LEU A 127 -23.31 -12.97 1.89
N LEU A 128 -22.78 -11.74 1.79
CA LEU A 128 -23.01 -10.68 2.77
C LEU A 128 -23.80 -9.48 2.22
N ARG A 129 -23.80 -9.23 0.90
CA ARG A 129 -24.54 -8.12 0.27
C ARG A 129 -26.01 -7.98 0.72
N PRO A 130 -26.87 -9.02 0.70
CA PRO A 130 -28.26 -8.87 1.16
C PRO A 130 -28.38 -8.60 2.67
N ARG A 131 -27.30 -8.76 3.46
CA ARG A 131 -27.28 -8.65 4.92
C ARG A 131 -26.85 -7.28 5.44
N TYR A 132 -26.19 -6.44 4.64
CA TYR A 132 -25.77 -5.08 5.08
C TYR A 132 -26.47 -3.93 4.33
N THR A 133 -27.20 -4.18 3.25
CA THR A 133 -27.87 -3.13 2.43
C THR A 133 -28.91 -2.30 3.19
N PHE A 134 -29.53 -2.85 4.24
CA PHE A 134 -30.49 -2.14 5.10
C PHE A 134 -29.83 -1.27 6.19
N LEU A 135 -28.49 -1.30 6.34
CA LEU A 135 -27.79 -0.51 7.35
C LEU A 135 -27.46 0.91 6.84
N LYS A 136 -27.94 1.93 7.57
CA LYS A 136 -27.70 3.35 7.26
C LYS A 136 -26.86 4.04 8.33
N ILE A 137 -25.79 4.70 7.89
CA ILE A 137 -24.92 5.55 8.73
C ILE A 137 -25.38 6.99 8.58
N GLY A 138 -26.01 7.53 9.63
CA GLY A 138 -26.50 8.92 9.64
C GLY A 138 -27.46 9.22 8.48
N SER A 139 -27.19 10.33 7.77
CA SER A 139 -27.91 10.76 6.56
C SER A 139 -27.16 10.43 5.25
N ALA A 140 -26.06 9.67 5.31
CA ALA A 140 -25.22 9.43 4.14
C ALA A 140 -25.87 8.45 3.14
N SER A 141 -26.12 8.92 1.91
CA SER A 141 -26.68 8.12 0.82
C SER A 141 -25.87 6.85 0.51
N ASN A 142 -24.54 6.96 0.62
CA ASN A 142 -23.59 5.91 0.24
C ASN A 142 -23.17 5.04 1.44
N SER A 143 -23.94 5.03 2.53
CA SER A 143 -23.55 4.39 3.79
C SER A 143 -23.33 2.88 3.66
N ALA A 144 -24.18 2.15 2.93
CA ALA A 144 -23.96 0.73 2.65
C ALA A 144 -22.64 0.46 1.90
N THR A 145 -22.21 1.36 1.00
CA THR A 145 -20.92 1.28 0.30
C THR A 145 -19.75 1.49 1.25
N ILE A 146 -19.87 2.42 2.21
CA ILE A 146 -18.84 2.66 3.24
C ILE A 146 -18.67 1.44 4.15
N ILE A 147 -19.78 0.83 4.59
CA ILE A 147 -19.77 -0.42 5.37
C ILE A 147 -19.03 -1.53 4.59
N PHE A 148 -19.42 -1.74 3.33
CA PHE A 148 -18.85 -2.75 2.46
C PHE A 148 -17.34 -2.57 2.22
N VAL A 149 -16.87 -1.35 1.92
CA VAL A 149 -15.44 -1.07 1.73
C VAL A 149 -14.63 -1.35 2.99
N ILE A 150 -15.18 -1.03 4.16
CA ILE A 150 -14.49 -1.28 5.44
C ILE A 150 -14.45 -2.78 5.75
N MET A 151 -15.55 -3.51 5.51
CA MET A 151 -15.61 -4.98 5.60
C MET A 151 -14.65 -5.71 4.64
N ILE A 152 -14.37 -5.12 3.47
CA ILE A 152 -13.35 -5.63 2.55
C ILE A 152 -11.95 -5.45 3.15
N ILE A 153 -11.60 -4.22 3.54
CA ILE A 153 -10.24 -3.87 4.03
C ILE A 153 -9.89 -4.67 5.29
N SER A 154 -10.85 -4.86 6.19
CA SER A 154 -10.69 -5.62 7.44
C SER A 154 -10.41 -7.12 7.24
N ILE A 155 -10.74 -7.69 6.07
CA ILE A 155 -10.47 -9.09 5.72
C ILE A 155 -9.23 -9.21 4.82
N ILE A 156 -9.02 -8.28 3.88
CA ILE A 156 -7.84 -8.30 2.99
C ILE A 156 -6.54 -8.19 3.79
N LEU A 157 -6.40 -7.20 4.67
CA LEU A 157 -5.14 -6.96 5.39
C LEU A 157 -4.65 -8.20 6.18
N PRO A 158 -5.49 -8.92 6.96
CA PRO A 158 -5.07 -10.19 7.54
C PRO A 158 -4.93 -11.32 6.50
N ALA A 159 -5.73 -11.39 5.42
CA ALA A 159 -5.53 -12.41 4.37
C ALA A 159 -4.11 -12.34 3.77
N MET A 160 -3.61 -11.12 3.48
CA MET A 160 -2.25 -10.88 3.00
C MET A 160 -1.19 -11.37 4.01
N MET A 161 -1.35 -11.04 5.29
CA MET A 161 -0.41 -11.49 6.35
C MET A 161 -0.45 -13.01 6.54
N GLY A 162 -1.62 -13.64 6.37
CA GLY A 162 -1.77 -15.10 6.44
C GLY A 162 -1.05 -15.82 5.29
N GLN A 163 -1.08 -15.27 4.08
CA GLN A 163 -0.31 -15.78 2.95
C GLN A 163 1.20 -15.54 3.10
N ALA A 164 1.61 -14.37 3.59
CA ALA A 164 3.02 -14.10 3.88
C ALA A 164 3.58 -15.06 4.95
N TYR A 165 2.79 -15.33 6.01
CA TYR A 165 3.13 -16.33 7.03
C TYR A 165 3.23 -17.75 6.44
N LEU A 166 2.32 -18.13 5.53
CA LEU A 166 2.40 -19.42 4.83
C LEU A 166 3.72 -19.53 4.04
N LEU A 167 4.08 -18.51 3.27
CA LEU A 167 5.31 -18.49 2.48
C LEU A 167 6.55 -18.60 3.38
N ASP A 168 6.68 -17.71 4.37
CA ASP A 168 7.81 -17.72 5.32
C ASP A 168 7.89 -19.01 6.17
N ARG A 169 6.78 -19.76 6.30
CA ARG A 169 6.72 -21.08 6.96
C ARG A 169 7.13 -22.24 6.06
N MET A 170 6.78 -22.19 4.77
CA MET A 170 7.03 -23.28 3.82
C MET A 170 8.44 -23.24 3.24
N THR A 171 9.10 -22.08 3.20
CA THR A 171 10.48 -22.01 2.70
C THR A 171 11.51 -22.49 3.74
N ASN A 172 12.41 -23.36 3.31
CA ASN A 172 13.56 -23.80 4.10
C ASN A 172 14.68 -22.76 4.04
N ILE A 173 15.56 -22.75 5.06
CA ILE A 173 16.86 -22.05 4.96
C ILE A 173 17.92 -23.05 4.50
N VAL A 174 18.47 -22.83 3.32
CA VAL A 174 19.68 -23.52 2.86
C VAL A 174 20.88 -22.94 3.63
N ASN A 175 21.70 -23.82 4.22
CA ASN A 175 22.97 -23.41 4.83
C ASN A 175 24.08 -23.55 3.78
N VAL A 176 24.74 -22.45 3.44
CA VAL A 176 25.88 -22.40 2.51
C VAL A 176 27.12 -21.90 3.24
N GLN A 177 28.31 -22.32 2.82
CA GLN A 177 29.56 -21.89 3.43
C GLN A 177 29.99 -20.53 2.88
N THR A 178 30.07 -20.43 1.55
CA THR A 178 30.39 -19.22 0.78
C THR A 178 29.15 -18.59 0.18
N ILE A 179 29.25 -17.33 -0.24
CA ILE A 179 28.16 -16.66 -0.97
C ILE A 179 27.97 -17.23 -2.39
N GLY A 180 29.03 -17.74 -3.02
CA GLY A 180 29.00 -18.26 -4.40
C GLY A 180 28.13 -19.50 -4.57
N GLU A 181 28.03 -20.34 -3.52
CA GLU A 181 27.16 -21.51 -3.48
C GLU A 181 25.67 -21.18 -3.71
N VAL A 182 25.22 -19.95 -3.41
CA VAL A 182 23.82 -19.53 -3.67
C VAL A 182 23.43 -19.67 -5.15
N ALA A 183 24.39 -19.57 -6.08
CA ALA A 183 24.15 -19.78 -7.51
C ALA A 183 23.89 -21.25 -7.90
N GLN A 184 24.15 -22.21 -7.00
CA GLN A 184 23.92 -23.64 -7.21
C GLN A 184 22.49 -24.07 -6.86
N TYR A 185 21.72 -23.20 -6.19
CA TYR A 185 20.34 -23.46 -5.76
C TYR A 185 19.38 -22.49 -6.47
N PRO A 186 18.93 -22.83 -7.70
CA PRO A 186 18.07 -21.95 -8.51
C PRO A 186 16.69 -21.74 -7.90
N ASP A 187 16.11 -22.76 -7.27
CA ASP A 187 14.71 -22.74 -6.82
C ASP A 187 14.56 -22.30 -5.36
N GLU A 188 15.64 -22.32 -4.59
CA GLU A 188 15.66 -21.92 -3.18
C GLU A 188 15.80 -20.40 -3.02
N THR A 189 15.12 -19.84 -2.02
CA THR A 189 15.04 -18.39 -1.84
C THR A 189 15.54 -17.86 -0.49
N HIS A 190 15.87 -18.72 0.49
CA HIS A 190 16.40 -18.27 1.79
C HIS A 190 17.72 -18.98 2.13
N PHE A 191 18.75 -18.18 2.39
CA PHE A 191 20.13 -18.66 2.53
C PHE A 191 20.75 -18.15 3.83
N LYS A 192 21.30 -19.04 4.64
CA LYS A 192 22.20 -18.69 5.73
C LYS A 192 23.63 -18.98 5.28
N VAL A 193 24.46 -17.96 5.26
CA VAL A 193 25.88 -18.05 4.92
C VAL A 193 26.69 -18.13 6.20
N ASN A 194 27.61 -19.09 6.31
CA ASN A 194 28.37 -19.30 7.54
C ASN A 194 29.68 -18.48 7.62
N ALA A 195 30.24 -18.02 6.49
CA ALA A 195 31.44 -17.20 6.45
C ALA A 195 31.14 -15.68 6.53
N ASP A 196 32.11 -14.90 7.04
CA ASP A 196 32.06 -13.42 7.09
C ASP A 196 32.23 -12.79 5.68
N GLN A 197 31.16 -12.84 4.90
CA GLN A 197 31.13 -12.39 3.52
C GLN A 197 31.10 -10.87 3.38
N GLN A 198 32.10 -10.32 2.69
CA GLN A 198 32.23 -8.87 2.48
C GLN A 198 31.76 -8.45 1.08
N VAL A 199 30.92 -7.41 1.03
CA VAL A 199 30.67 -6.63 -0.20
C VAL A 199 31.85 -5.72 -0.53
N ASP A 200 32.04 -5.35 -1.80
CA ASP A 200 33.03 -4.33 -2.18
C ASP A 200 32.44 -2.91 -2.06
N PRO A 201 32.95 -2.06 -1.12
CA PRO A 201 32.47 -0.69 -0.99
C PRO A 201 32.82 0.21 -2.18
N LYS A 202 33.77 -0.20 -3.04
CA LYS A 202 34.17 0.53 -4.26
C LYS A 202 33.20 0.31 -5.42
N GLN A 203 32.45 -0.80 -5.42
CA GLN A 203 31.49 -1.17 -6.47
C GLN A 203 30.03 -0.83 -6.10
N PHE A 204 29.85 -0.11 -4.99
CA PHE A 204 28.59 0.48 -4.53
C PHE A 204 27.89 1.27 -5.65
N SER A 205 26.65 0.91 -5.96
CA SER A 205 25.82 1.60 -6.94
C SER A 205 24.42 1.85 -6.39
N TYR A 206 23.73 2.89 -6.86
CA TYR A 206 22.46 3.30 -6.27
C TYR A 206 21.56 4.06 -7.26
N ILE A 207 20.26 4.05 -6.99
CA ILE A 207 19.26 4.89 -7.64
C ILE A 207 18.51 5.67 -6.55
N VAL A 208 18.37 6.98 -6.75
CA VAL A 208 17.49 7.83 -5.95
C VAL A 208 16.23 8.14 -6.76
N ASN A 209 15.05 7.95 -6.17
CA ASN A 209 13.81 8.51 -6.70
C ASN A 209 13.26 9.55 -5.73
N TYR A 210 12.79 10.68 -6.28
CA TYR A 210 12.11 11.74 -5.55
C TYR A 210 10.64 11.78 -5.94
N ARG A 211 9.76 11.98 -4.96
CA ARG A 211 8.31 12.13 -5.18
C ARG A 211 7.76 13.27 -4.33
N GLU A 212 7.03 14.19 -4.94
CA GLU A 212 6.19 15.12 -4.18
C GLU A 212 5.00 14.35 -3.57
N THR A 213 4.81 14.48 -2.27
CA THR A 213 3.71 13.90 -1.51
C THR A 213 2.99 15.00 -0.70
N LYS A 214 1.80 14.70 -0.17
CA LYS A 214 1.22 15.52 0.91
C LYS A 214 1.95 15.21 2.20
N SER A 215 2.22 16.21 3.02
CA SER A 215 2.95 16.00 4.28
C SER A 215 2.20 15.06 5.21
N ARG A 216 2.92 14.12 5.85
CA ARG A 216 2.33 13.15 6.79
C ARG A 216 1.66 13.81 8.00
N TYR A 217 2.05 15.04 8.34
CA TYR A 217 1.61 15.75 9.54
C TYR A 217 0.73 16.98 9.26
N ASP A 218 0.68 17.46 8.00
CA ASP A 218 -0.09 18.65 7.62
C ASP A 218 -0.65 18.48 6.20
N PHE A 219 -1.97 18.31 6.10
CA PHE A 219 -2.68 18.03 4.85
C PHE A 219 -2.64 19.18 3.82
N PHE A 220 -2.19 20.37 4.23
CA PHE A 220 -2.01 21.56 3.39
C PHE A 220 -0.54 21.77 2.96
N LYS A 221 0.42 21.07 3.57
CA LYS A 221 1.83 21.09 3.17
C LYS A 221 2.17 19.93 2.23
N LYS A 222 3.30 20.10 1.53
CA LYS A 222 3.96 19.02 0.78
C LYS A 222 5.18 18.52 1.55
N ASP A 223 5.50 17.25 1.35
CA ASP A 223 6.83 16.68 1.62
C ASP A 223 7.43 16.21 0.28
N TYR A 224 8.75 16.12 0.22
CA TYR A 224 9.46 15.26 -0.72
C TYR A 224 9.73 13.91 -0.06
N GLU A 225 9.16 12.85 -0.62
CA GLU A 225 9.53 11.48 -0.32
C GLU A 225 10.76 11.13 -1.16
N MET A 226 11.89 10.91 -0.49
CA MET A 226 13.16 10.49 -1.09
C MET A 226 13.35 8.99 -0.81
N THR A 227 13.53 8.19 -1.85
CA THR A 227 13.79 6.76 -1.74
C THR A 227 15.12 6.41 -2.40
N LEU A 228 15.94 5.65 -1.68
CA LEU A 228 17.27 5.23 -2.08
C LEU A 228 17.32 3.70 -2.19
N PHE A 229 17.56 3.22 -3.40
CA PHE A 229 17.80 1.82 -3.70
C PHE A 229 19.31 1.62 -3.86
N VAL A 230 19.89 0.75 -3.04
CA VAL A 230 21.33 0.47 -2.96
C VAL A 230 21.61 -0.93 -3.44
N VAL A 231 22.71 -1.11 -4.19
CA VAL A 231 23.29 -2.40 -4.53
C VAL A 231 24.82 -2.39 -4.32
N ALA A 232 25.38 -3.50 -3.89
CA ALA A 232 26.83 -3.75 -3.94
C ALA A 232 27.10 -5.25 -4.19
N PRO A 233 28.09 -5.61 -5.01
CA PRO A 233 28.43 -7.01 -5.25
C PRO A 233 29.22 -7.58 -4.07
N PHE A 234 29.12 -8.89 -3.86
CA PHE A 234 30.03 -9.61 -2.97
C PHE A 234 31.40 -9.78 -3.61
N LYS A 235 32.48 -9.64 -2.82
CA LYS A 235 33.86 -9.74 -3.32
C LYS A 235 34.18 -11.10 -3.94
N GLU A 236 33.58 -12.16 -3.41
CA GLU A 236 33.80 -13.55 -3.85
C GLU A 236 32.86 -13.97 -5.00
N ALA A 237 31.80 -13.19 -5.29
CA ALA A 237 30.83 -13.51 -6.34
C ALA A 237 30.23 -12.23 -6.94
N THR A 238 30.85 -11.72 -8.01
CA THR A 238 30.45 -10.46 -8.68
C THR A 238 29.09 -10.55 -9.41
N ASN A 239 28.56 -11.75 -9.62
CA ASN A 239 27.20 -12.00 -10.09
C ASN A 239 26.15 -11.95 -8.97
N ILE A 240 26.55 -11.86 -7.68
CA ILE A 240 25.65 -11.84 -6.52
C ILE A 240 25.74 -10.48 -5.84
N TRP A 241 24.58 -9.87 -5.63
CA TRP A 241 24.45 -8.46 -5.24
C TRP A 241 23.60 -8.32 -3.98
N LEU A 242 24.19 -7.69 -2.96
CA LEU A 242 23.50 -7.32 -1.74
C LEU A 242 22.68 -6.04 -1.97
N THR A 243 21.41 -6.09 -1.63
CA THR A 243 20.44 -4.99 -1.86
C THR A 243 20.05 -4.29 -0.56
N GLY A 244 19.81 -2.98 -0.66
CA GLY A 244 19.35 -2.15 0.45
C GLY A 244 18.29 -1.15 -0.01
N PHE A 245 17.34 -0.85 0.87
CA PHE A 245 16.28 0.12 0.63
C PHE A 245 16.17 1.06 1.83
N TYR A 246 16.09 2.37 1.55
CA TYR A 246 15.94 3.42 2.55
C TYR A 246 14.94 4.47 2.04
N ASP A 247 14.04 4.96 2.90
CA ASP A 247 13.12 6.06 2.61
C ASP A 247 13.20 7.18 3.65
N ARG A 248 12.88 8.42 3.25
CA ARG A 248 12.74 9.56 4.16
C ARG A 248 11.79 10.63 3.60
N SER A 249 10.96 11.21 4.47
CA SER A 249 10.25 12.47 4.20
C SER A 249 11.18 13.66 4.48
N ILE A 250 11.30 14.59 3.53
CA ILE A 250 11.94 15.90 3.69
C ILE A 250 10.85 16.96 3.49
N SER A 251 10.70 17.92 4.39
CA SER A 251 9.63 18.94 4.25
C SER A 251 9.89 19.86 3.05
N TYR A 252 8.87 20.07 2.22
CA TYR A 252 8.91 21.05 1.12
C TYR A 252 9.04 22.50 1.65
N SER A 253 8.73 22.74 2.93
CA SER A 253 8.84 24.08 3.55
C SER A 253 10.29 24.53 3.85
N LEU A 254 11.28 23.65 3.66
CA LEU A 254 12.70 23.98 3.79
C LEU A 254 13.18 24.79 2.57
N SER A 255 14.26 25.56 2.72
CA SER A 255 14.91 26.19 1.56
C SER A 255 15.56 25.15 0.64
N GLU A 256 15.81 25.50 -0.62
CA GLU A 256 16.45 24.60 -1.60
C GLU A 256 17.80 24.05 -1.11
N GLN A 257 18.59 24.90 -0.44
CA GLN A 257 19.85 24.48 0.20
C GLN A 257 19.60 23.51 1.37
N GLN A 258 18.63 23.78 2.25
CA GLN A 258 18.30 22.88 3.36
C GLN A 258 17.76 21.52 2.89
N GLN A 259 16.99 21.49 1.80
CA GLN A 259 16.53 20.25 1.18
C GLN A 259 17.71 19.43 0.60
N LEU A 260 18.66 20.11 -0.04
CA LEU A 260 19.90 19.49 -0.54
C LEU A 260 20.77 18.96 0.61
N ASP A 261 20.91 19.72 1.70
CA ASP A 261 21.70 19.31 2.87
C ASP A 261 21.08 18.10 3.59
N GLU A 262 19.75 18.05 3.73
CA GLU A 262 19.02 16.91 4.30
C GLU A 262 19.08 15.67 3.38
N ALA A 263 18.98 15.84 2.06
CA ALA A 263 19.14 14.76 1.09
C ALA A 263 20.57 14.18 1.12
N ASN A 264 21.59 15.05 1.19
CA ASN A 264 22.99 14.65 1.34
C ASN A 264 23.24 13.95 2.69
N ALA A 265 22.67 14.46 3.79
CA ALA A 265 22.78 13.83 5.10
C ALA A 265 22.16 12.42 5.11
N PHE A 266 20.95 12.28 4.57
CA PHE A 266 20.27 10.99 4.41
C PHE A 266 21.08 10.01 3.55
N PHE A 267 21.64 10.45 2.42
CA PHE A 267 22.46 9.60 1.56
C PHE A 267 23.74 9.13 2.26
N ARG A 268 24.46 10.02 2.96
CA ARG A 268 25.63 9.65 3.76
C ARG A 268 25.28 8.64 4.85
N GLN A 269 24.19 8.88 5.59
CA GLN A 269 23.73 7.98 6.64
C GLN A 269 23.35 6.61 6.08
N SER A 270 22.49 6.56 5.06
CA SER A 270 22.04 5.30 4.45
C SER A 270 23.22 4.50 3.88
N LYS A 271 24.23 5.16 3.29
CA LYS A 271 25.47 4.50 2.85
C LYS A 271 26.31 3.96 4.00
N ALA A 272 26.38 4.67 5.14
CA ALA A 272 27.07 4.18 6.33
C ALA A 272 26.32 2.99 6.96
N ASP A 273 25.00 3.09 7.11
CA ASP A 273 24.13 2.05 7.69
C ASP A 273 24.14 0.78 6.83
N PHE A 274 23.90 0.90 5.52
CA PHE A 274 24.77 0.34 4.47
C PHE A 274 25.74 -0.79 4.84
N PHE A 275 27.01 -0.38 4.84
CA PHE A 275 28.17 -1.20 5.13
C PHE A 275 28.30 -1.59 6.61
N LYS A 276 27.74 -0.81 7.54
CA LYS A 276 27.81 -1.13 8.98
C LYS A 276 27.01 -2.39 9.31
N HIS A 277 25.75 -2.47 8.88
CA HIS A 277 24.87 -3.59 9.21
C HIS A 277 25.16 -4.81 8.33
N ASN A 278 25.45 -4.63 7.04
CA ASN A 278 25.72 -5.75 6.13
C ASN A 278 26.92 -6.61 6.55
N ASN A 279 27.89 -6.05 7.27
CA ASN A 279 29.09 -6.74 7.74
C ASN A 279 28.89 -7.47 9.09
N GLN A 280 27.77 -7.31 9.80
CA GLN A 280 27.59 -7.87 11.16
C GLN A 280 26.12 -8.25 11.46
N ASN A 281 25.92 -9.44 12.04
CA ASN A 281 24.64 -9.94 12.59
C ASN A 281 23.52 -10.29 11.59
N VAL A 282 23.79 -10.37 10.28
CA VAL A 282 22.83 -10.99 9.33
C VAL A 282 22.56 -12.43 9.76
N LYS A 283 21.27 -12.83 9.79
CA LYS A 283 20.84 -14.19 10.19
C LYS A 283 20.55 -15.07 8.98
N PHE A 284 20.02 -14.48 7.92
CA PHE A 284 19.85 -15.08 6.60
C PHE A 284 19.69 -13.98 5.52
N TYR A 285 19.80 -14.37 4.26
CA TYR A 285 19.50 -13.55 3.09
C TYR A 285 18.28 -14.13 2.36
N LYS A 286 17.39 -13.26 1.86
CA LYS A 286 16.26 -13.64 0.99
C LYS A 286 16.58 -13.23 -0.45
N LYS A 287 16.51 -14.19 -1.38
CA LYS A 287 16.69 -14.04 -2.82
C LYS A 287 15.50 -13.31 -3.42
N GLN A 288 15.73 -12.33 -4.29
CA GLN A 288 14.70 -11.44 -4.82
C GLN A 288 14.36 -11.75 -6.28
N GLU A 289 13.90 -12.97 -6.57
CA GLU A 289 13.66 -13.40 -7.95
C GLU A 289 12.30 -12.99 -8.52
N ASN A 290 11.21 -13.04 -7.74
CA ASN A 290 9.86 -12.76 -8.24
C ASN A 290 9.23 -11.46 -7.70
N ILE A 291 10.04 -10.60 -7.06
CA ILE A 291 9.59 -9.29 -6.56
C ILE A 291 9.03 -8.47 -7.71
N SER A 292 7.77 -8.04 -7.55
CA SER A 292 7.01 -7.26 -8.52
C SER A 292 7.87 -6.19 -9.24
N SER A 293 7.70 -6.12 -10.56
CA SER A 293 8.68 -5.54 -11.51
C SER A 293 9.11 -4.09 -11.27
N SER A 294 8.44 -3.36 -10.38
CA SER A 294 8.84 -2.02 -9.92
C SER A 294 10.22 -2.03 -9.22
N SER A 295 10.35 -2.70 -8.07
CA SER A 295 11.56 -2.63 -7.24
C SER A 295 12.73 -3.38 -7.88
N GLN A 296 12.48 -4.56 -8.45
CA GLN A 296 13.51 -5.33 -9.13
C GLN A 296 14.09 -4.58 -10.34
N SER A 297 13.25 -3.88 -11.13
CA SER A 297 13.78 -3.06 -12.24
C SER A 297 14.54 -1.81 -11.79
N VAL A 298 14.31 -1.30 -10.58
CA VAL A 298 15.13 -0.22 -9.99
C VAL A 298 16.49 -0.76 -9.52
N TYR A 299 16.55 -1.91 -8.86
CA TYR A 299 17.83 -2.56 -8.55
C TYR A 299 18.62 -2.92 -9.82
N MET A 300 17.95 -3.45 -10.85
CA MET A 300 18.60 -3.73 -12.14
C MET A 300 19.06 -2.46 -12.89
N LYS A 301 18.45 -1.29 -12.64
CA LYS A 301 19.01 0.01 -13.10
C LYS A 301 20.26 0.37 -12.31
N ALA A 302 20.26 0.20 -10.98
CA ALA A 302 21.43 0.46 -10.13
C ALA A 302 22.64 -0.41 -10.55
N ILE A 303 22.43 -1.71 -10.79
CA ILE A 303 23.49 -2.62 -11.26
C ILE A 303 23.98 -2.21 -12.66
N LYS A 304 23.08 -1.83 -13.59
CA LYS A 304 23.46 -1.32 -14.92
C LYS A 304 24.17 0.03 -14.91
N SER A 305 24.09 0.79 -13.82
CA SER A 305 24.90 2.01 -13.61
C SER A 305 26.22 1.76 -12.88
N SER A 306 26.52 0.52 -12.49
CA SER A 306 27.80 0.15 -11.87
C SER A 306 28.94 0.08 -12.87
N SER A 307 30.18 0.11 -12.37
CA SER A 307 31.40 -0.16 -13.15
C SER A 307 31.68 -1.66 -13.34
N VAL A 308 30.78 -2.55 -12.90
CA VAL A 308 31.01 -4.00 -12.85
C VAL A 308 30.47 -4.67 -14.13
N PRO A 309 31.29 -5.44 -14.87
CA PRO A 309 30.84 -6.14 -16.06
C PRO A 309 29.77 -7.20 -15.72
N ILE A 310 28.54 -7.01 -16.23
CA ILE A 310 27.43 -7.95 -16.05
C ILE A 310 27.56 -9.07 -17.10
N THR A 311 28.26 -10.15 -16.76
CA THR A 311 28.46 -11.31 -17.65
C THR A 311 27.36 -12.37 -17.54
N THR A 312 26.59 -12.36 -16.43
CA THR A 312 25.54 -13.35 -16.10
C THR A 312 24.34 -12.65 -15.44
N LYS A 313 23.18 -13.35 -15.31
CA LYS A 313 21.98 -12.84 -14.62
C LYS A 313 22.34 -12.50 -13.15
N PRO A 314 22.23 -11.24 -12.69
CA PRO A 314 22.54 -10.91 -11.31
C PRO A 314 21.56 -11.57 -10.33
N ILE A 315 22.09 -12.19 -9.28
CA ILE A 315 21.32 -12.71 -8.15
C ILE A 315 21.22 -11.60 -7.11
N LEU A 316 19.99 -11.16 -6.82
CA LEU A 316 19.70 -10.14 -5.82
C LEU A 316 19.43 -10.77 -4.45
N LEU A 317 20.18 -10.39 -3.42
CA LEU A 317 20.01 -10.84 -2.05
C LEU A 317 19.65 -9.67 -1.12
N LYS A 318 18.65 -9.85 -0.26
CA LYS A 318 18.26 -8.90 0.79
C LYS A 318 18.62 -9.47 2.16
N PRO A 319 19.35 -8.75 3.03
CA PRO A 319 19.73 -9.24 4.35
C PRO A 319 18.56 -9.18 5.34
N TYR A 320 18.48 -10.15 6.25
CA TYR A 320 17.55 -10.19 7.38
C TYR A 320 18.33 -10.37 8.69
N TYR A 321 18.05 -9.49 9.66
CA TYR A 321 18.79 -9.38 10.93
C TYR A 321 18.08 -10.07 12.13
N ILE A 322 16.81 -10.43 11.94
CA ILE A 322 16.00 -11.24 12.86
C ILE A 322 16.00 -12.71 12.42
N SER A 323 15.69 -13.64 13.32
CA SER A 323 15.56 -15.05 12.94
C SER A 323 14.31 -15.30 12.08
N GLN A 324 14.28 -16.39 11.29
CA GLN A 324 13.07 -16.77 10.53
C GLN A 324 11.87 -17.02 11.46
N GLN A 325 12.10 -17.67 12.60
CA GLN A 325 11.07 -17.91 13.62
C GLN A 325 10.50 -16.59 14.19
N GLU A 326 11.35 -15.58 14.39
CA GLU A 326 10.96 -14.25 14.85
C GLU A 326 10.22 -13.45 13.76
N LEU A 327 10.68 -13.53 12.50
CA LEU A 327 9.96 -12.98 11.34
C LEU A 327 8.55 -13.56 11.27
N MET A 328 8.43 -14.89 11.24
CA MET A 328 7.14 -15.59 11.24
C MET A 328 6.26 -15.21 12.44
N ALA A 329 6.84 -15.11 13.65
CA ALA A 329 6.10 -14.71 14.84
C ALA A 329 5.59 -13.26 14.77
N ASN A 330 6.37 -12.35 14.17
CA ASN A 330 5.97 -10.96 13.95
C ASN A 330 4.91 -10.85 12.83
N THR A 331 5.01 -11.63 11.75
CA THR A 331 3.98 -11.74 10.70
C THR A 331 2.67 -12.30 11.27
N LEU A 332 2.74 -13.35 12.09
CA LEU A 332 1.58 -13.94 12.76
C LEU A 332 0.94 -13.00 13.80
N ARG A 333 1.76 -12.26 14.56
CA ARG A 333 1.26 -11.19 15.46
C ARG A 333 0.54 -10.10 14.67
N SER A 334 1.09 -9.71 13.51
CA SER A 334 0.50 -8.70 12.62
C SER A 334 -0.82 -9.19 12.01
N PHE A 335 -0.91 -10.45 11.61
CA PHE A 335 -2.15 -11.12 11.20
C PHE A 335 -3.26 -10.96 12.24
N PHE A 336 -3.01 -11.40 13.47
CA PHE A 336 -4.03 -11.31 14.54
C PHE A 336 -4.38 -9.87 14.90
N TYR A 337 -3.37 -8.98 15.00
CA TYR A 337 -3.58 -7.56 15.31
C TYR A 337 -4.48 -6.87 14.27
N LEU A 338 -4.20 -7.06 12.98
CA LEU A 338 -5.01 -6.50 11.89
C LEU A 338 -6.40 -7.13 11.82
N TYR A 339 -6.52 -8.44 12.06
CA TYR A 339 -7.83 -9.12 12.11
C TYR A 339 -8.70 -8.59 13.25
N PHE A 340 -8.19 -8.51 14.49
CA PHE A 340 -8.96 -8.00 15.62
C PHE A 340 -9.32 -6.52 15.50
N ILE A 341 -8.45 -5.67 14.95
CA ILE A 341 -8.79 -4.28 14.61
C ILE A 341 -9.89 -4.22 13.55
N GLY A 342 -9.79 -5.04 12.50
CA GLY A 342 -10.79 -5.15 11.44
C GLY A 342 -12.15 -5.62 11.95
N LEU A 343 -12.18 -6.58 12.88
CA LEU A 343 -13.39 -7.00 13.59
C LEU A 343 -13.96 -5.85 14.45
N ALA A 344 -13.13 -5.17 15.25
CA ALA A 344 -13.56 -4.09 16.13
C ALA A 344 -14.12 -2.89 15.36
N MET A 345 -13.46 -2.46 14.28
CA MET A 345 -13.96 -1.41 13.38
C MET A 345 -15.31 -1.79 12.77
N THR A 346 -15.44 -3.02 12.26
CA THR A 346 -16.68 -3.49 11.65
C THR A 346 -17.81 -3.59 12.67
N ALA A 347 -17.53 -4.08 13.89
CA ALA A 347 -18.48 -4.11 14.99
C ALA A 347 -18.97 -2.70 15.34
N LEU A 348 -18.07 -1.75 15.58
CA LEU A 348 -18.43 -0.36 15.90
C LEU A 348 -19.36 0.24 14.84
N ILE A 349 -19.07 0.00 13.55
CA ILE A 349 -19.87 0.53 12.44
C ILE A 349 -21.24 -0.15 12.33
N VAL A 350 -21.29 -1.49 12.37
CA VAL A 350 -22.54 -2.27 12.29
C VAL A 350 -23.46 -1.96 13.48
N PHE A 351 -22.90 -1.81 14.69
CA PHE A 351 -23.69 -1.46 15.88
C PHE A 351 -24.10 0.01 15.90
N SER A 352 -23.30 0.94 15.38
CA SER A 352 -23.66 2.37 15.26
C SER A 352 -24.66 2.67 14.14
N ALA A 353 -24.72 1.83 13.09
CA ALA A 353 -25.66 2.02 11.98
C ALA A 353 -27.13 1.85 12.44
N LYS A 354 -28.04 2.57 11.78
CA LYS A 354 -29.49 2.40 11.97
C LYS A 354 -30.01 1.37 10.97
N ILE A 355 -30.97 0.54 11.40
CA ILE A 355 -31.70 -0.36 10.52
C ILE A 355 -32.75 0.46 9.77
N ASP A 356 -32.78 0.40 8.44
CA ASP A 356 -33.91 0.92 7.67
C ASP A 356 -35.04 -0.12 7.64
N ILE A 357 -36.18 0.25 8.19
CA ILE A 357 -37.37 -0.61 8.32
C ILE A 357 -38.20 -0.59 7.02
N ASN A 358 -37.89 0.28 6.07
CA ASN A 358 -38.54 0.32 4.75
C ASN A 358 -37.94 -0.67 3.72
N TYR A 359 -37.01 -1.55 4.14
CA TYR A 359 -36.50 -2.61 3.27
C TYR A 359 -37.42 -3.84 3.40
N ASP A 360 -38.33 -4.01 2.45
CA ASP A 360 -39.31 -5.10 2.47
C ASP A 360 -38.62 -6.45 2.30
N VAL A 361 -39.00 -7.44 3.11
CA VAL A 361 -38.35 -8.76 3.15
C VAL A 361 -39.13 -9.73 2.27
N SER A 362 -38.94 -9.56 0.96
CA SER A 362 -39.67 -10.28 -0.09
C SER A 362 -38.76 -11.05 -1.06
N HIS A 363 -37.72 -11.71 -0.53
CA HIS A 363 -36.98 -12.81 -1.18
C HIS A 363 -36.41 -13.79 -0.14
#